data_AF-A0A3Q0F572-F1
#
_entry.id   AF-A0A3Q0F572-F1
#
_cell.length_a   1.000
_cell.length_b   1.000
_cell.length_c   1.000
_cell.angle_alpha   90.00
_cell.angle_beta   90.00
_cell.angle_gamma   90.00
#
_symmetry.space_group_name_H-M   'P 1'
#
loop_
_entity.id
_entity.type
_entity.pdbx_description
1 polymer ?
#
loop_
_entity_poly.entity_id
_entity_poly.type
_entity_poly.pdbx_seq_one_letter_code
_entity_poly.pdbx_strand_id
1 'polypeptide(L)'
;MDDDELKGADQIAYTIVLEASRISIVVLSEHFAFSSWCLDELAKIVDCMNTKNQAVFPIFYEVDPFYVRHLKGSFGEAMVAHEARFGKDSERVEKWRSALIQVTNLSGWCFARGRWCEYEYEFIERIVQHVTKLVPRYRIFVSFSGKDTRSFTGFLCNALSRSGYNTFISDGEQSSQSTVGVIEKSRLSIIVFSENYARSPSCLDELLRVLECMEMKNQLVCPIFYKVLPSDLRHQRRSYGEAMIEHENVMGENSEKVKKWRSALFHVANLKGWCMKTGYEYEFIEKIVEMASKI
;
A
#
# COMPACT_ATOMS: atom_id res chain seq x y z
N MET A 1 18.20 14.81 31.28
CA MET A 1 18.45 13.53 30.58
C MET A 1 18.27 13.87 29.13
N ASP A 2 19.38 13.84 28.41
CA ASP A 2 19.65 14.67 27.25
C ASP A 2 18.68 14.42 26.09
N ASP A 3 18.10 15.50 25.57
CA ASP A 3 17.43 15.53 24.25
C ASP A 3 18.54 15.35 23.21
N ASP A 4 18.72 14.13 22.70
CA ASP A 4 19.52 13.91 21.49
C ASP A 4 18.79 14.56 20.32
N GLU A 5 19.12 15.83 20.03
CA GLU A 5 18.72 16.50 18.80
C GLU A 5 19.18 15.65 17.60
N LEU A 6 18.22 15.16 16.81
CA LEU A 6 18.50 14.52 15.52
C LEU A 6 19.32 15.48 14.65
N LYS A 7 20.51 15.06 14.25
CA LYS A 7 21.42 15.86 13.41
C LYS A 7 20.76 16.15 12.06
N GLY A 8 21.10 17.28 11.46
CA GLY A 8 20.32 17.92 10.38
C GLY A 8 19.87 17.04 9.19
N ALA A 9 20.61 15.98 8.81
CA ALA A 9 20.19 15.06 7.77
C ALA A 9 18.99 14.17 8.20
N ASP A 10 18.99 13.72 9.45
CA ASP A 10 17.92 12.88 10.00
C ASP A 10 16.65 13.69 10.24
N GLN A 11 16.79 14.96 10.63
CA GLN A 11 15.66 15.89 10.78
C GLN A 11 14.98 16.18 9.42
N ILE A 12 15.74 16.27 8.32
CA ILE A 12 15.21 16.44 6.96
C ILE A 12 14.50 15.16 6.50
N ALA A 13 15.15 14.00 6.64
CA ALA A 13 14.56 12.71 6.28
C ALA A 13 13.25 12.46 7.04
N TYR A 14 13.23 12.75 8.33
CA TYR A 14 12.05 12.61 9.17
C TYR A 14 10.91 13.58 8.78
N THR A 15 11.25 14.84 8.47
CA THR A 15 10.26 15.82 7.98
C THR A 15 9.64 15.38 6.66
N ILE A 16 10.42 14.82 5.73
CA ILE A 16 9.92 14.24 4.48
C ILE A 16 8.95 13.08 4.76
N VAL A 17 9.27 12.19 5.71
CA VAL A 17 8.41 11.05 6.07
C VAL A 17 7.09 11.51 6.70
N LEU A 18 7.12 12.47 7.62
CA LEU A 18 5.91 13.05 8.21
C LEU A 18 5.02 13.69 7.13
N GLU A 19 5.63 14.46 6.24
CA GLU A 19 4.92 15.18 5.20
C GLU A 19 4.33 14.29 4.09
N ALA A 20 4.88 13.09 3.91
CA ALA A 20 4.38 12.07 2.99
C ALA A 20 3.39 11.09 3.65
N SER A 21 3.28 11.12 4.98
CA SER A 21 2.42 10.21 5.73
C SER A 21 0.95 10.51 5.52
N ARG A 22 0.16 9.45 5.30
CA ARG A 22 -1.30 9.56 5.15
C ARG A 22 -2.04 9.43 6.48
N ILE A 23 -1.39 8.82 7.45
CA ILE A 23 -1.90 8.57 8.79
C ILE A 23 -0.78 8.90 9.78
N SER A 24 -1.08 9.69 10.81
CA SER A 24 -0.23 9.85 12.00
C SER A 24 -0.94 9.33 13.23
N ILE A 25 -0.19 8.61 14.07
CA ILE A 25 -0.64 8.20 15.39
C ILE A 25 0.16 9.01 16.40
N VAL A 26 -0.52 9.78 17.25
CA VAL A 26 0.11 10.64 18.26
C VAL A 26 -0.06 9.98 19.62
N VAL A 27 1.01 9.56 20.27
CA VAL A 27 0.96 8.98 21.62
C VAL A 27 1.22 10.07 22.65
N LEU A 28 0.16 10.54 23.28
CA LEU A 28 0.21 11.51 24.38
C LEU A 28 0.37 10.74 25.69
N SER A 29 1.53 10.86 26.32
CA SER A 29 1.85 10.31 27.64
C SER A 29 2.10 11.42 28.66
N GLU A 30 2.23 11.06 29.93
CA GLU A 30 2.35 12.01 31.04
C GLU A 30 3.45 13.06 30.84
N HIS A 31 4.58 12.69 30.23
CA HIS A 31 5.73 13.58 30.03
C HIS A 31 5.89 14.11 28.59
N PHE A 32 4.96 13.80 27.69
CA PHE A 32 5.04 14.21 26.28
C PHE A 32 5.30 15.71 26.11
N ALA A 33 4.59 16.55 26.87
CA ALA A 33 4.67 18.01 26.73
C ALA A 33 5.97 18.63 27.28
N PHE A 34 6.78 17.89 28.06
CA PHE A 34 8.06 18.43 28.53
C PHE A 34 9.11 18.50 27.42
N SER A 35 8.98 17.70 26.36
CA SER A 35 9.86 17.77 25.20
C SER A 35 9.37 18.83 24.21
N SER A 36 10.20 19.86 23.98
CA SER A 36 9.91 20.86 22.93
C SER A 36 9.89 20.24 21.54
N TRP A 37 10.63 19.14 21.34
CA TRP A 37 10.67 18.44 20.06
C TRP A 37 9.35 17.70 19.80
N CYS A 38 8.85 16.92 20.76
CA CYS A 38 7.54 16.27 20.62
C CYS A 38 6.41 17.29 20.35
N LEU A 39 6.49 18.47 20.96
CA LEU A 39 5.53 19.55 20.72
C LEU A 39 5.67 20.19 19.33
N ASP A 40 6.90 20.39 18.83
CA ASP A 40 7.13 20.84 17.46
C ASP A 40 6.61 19.83 16.43
N GLU A 41 6.84 18.54 16.66
CA GLU A 41 6.31 17.48 15.81
C GLU A 41 4.79 17.46 15.81
N LEU A 42 4.17 17.58 16.98
CA LEU A 42 2.72 17.65 17.10
C LEU A 42 2.14 18.83 16.31
N ALA A 43 2.77 20.02 16.42
CA ALA A 43 2.39 21.18 15.64
C ALA A 43 2.48 20.91 14.13
N LYS A 44 3.57 20.30 13.66
CA LYS A 44 3.74 19.92 12.25
C LYS A 44 2.69 18.88 11.79
N ILE A 45 2.36 17.90 12.62
CA ILE A 45 1.33 16.89 12.31
C ILE A 45 -0.03 17.56 12.18
N VAL A 46 -0.38 18.50 13.08
CA VAL A 46 -1.62 19.27 13.01
C VAL A 46 -1.65 20.17 11.77
N ASP A 47 -0.53 20.79 11.39
CA ASP A 47 -0.44 21.55 10.15
C ASP A 47 -0.69 20.66 8.92
N CYS A 48 -0.09 19.46 8.87
CA CYS A 48 -0.32 18.51 7.77
C CYS A 48 -1.75 17.97 7.75
N MET A 49 -2.36 17.74 8.92
CA MET A 49 -3.78 17.39 9.02
C MET A 49 -4.66 18.46 8.35
N ASN A 50 -4.42 19.73 8.67
CA ASN A 50 -5.21 20.86 8.19
C ASN A 50 -4.96 21.19 6.70
N THR A 51 -3.74 20.98 6.20
CA THR A 51 -3.35 21.39 4.84
C THR A 51 -3.35 20.26 3.81
N LYS A 52 -3.09 19.02 4.24
CA LYS A 52 -2.92 17.84 3.36
C LYS A 52 -3.99 16.77 3.57
N ASN A 53 -4.99 17.02 4.43
CA ASN A 53 -6.05 16.07 4.78
C ASN A 53 -5.50 14.72 5.31
N GLN A 54 -4.39 14.80 6.05
CA GLN A 54 -3.78 13.65 6.73
C GLN A 54 -4.66 13.21 7.89
N ALA A 55 -4.92 11.91 8.01
CA ALA A 55 -5.67 11.38 9.15
C ALA A 55 -4.78 11.35 10.39
N VAL A 56 -5.26 11.87 11.52
CA VAL A 56 -4.52 11.89 12.79
C VAL A 56 -5.34 11.19 13.85
N PHE A 57 -4.70 10.26 14.58
CA PHE A 57 -5.33 9.52 15.67
C PHE A 57 -4.54 9.69 16.97
N PRO A 58 -5.10 10.37 17.99
CA PRO A 58 -4.47 10.44 19.29
C PRO A 58 -4.65 9.14 20.08
N ILE A 59 -3.60 8.76 20.79
CA ILE A 59 -3.58 7.74 21.84
C ILE A 59 -3.24 8.46 23.13
N PHE A 60 -4.15 8.44 24.09
CA PHE A 60 -3.95 8.96 25.43
C PHE A 60 -3.46 7.80 26.29
N TYR A 61 -2.14 7.71 26.45
CA TYR A 61 -1.48 6.63 27.18
C TYR A 61 -1.24 7.02 28.63
N GLU A 62 -2.02 6.43 29.53
CA GLU A 62 -2.00 6.70 30.98
C GLU A 62 -2.25 8.18 31.32
N VAL A 63 -2.92 8.90 30.43
CA VAL A 63 -3.32 10.29 30.63
C VAL A 63 -4.80 10.45 30.32
N ASP A 64 -5.48 11.32 31.06
CA ASP A 64 -6.86 11.67 30.77
C ASP A 64 -6.90 12.83 29.75
N PRO A 65 -7.60 12.65 28.60
CA PRO A 65 -7.73 13.67 27.56
C PRO A 65 -8.19 15.04 28.07
N PHE A 66 -8.94 15.09 29.18
CA PHE A 66 -9.37 16.33 29.81
C PHE A 66 -8.19 17.19 30.26
N TYR A 67 -7.18 16.58 30.90
CA TYR A 67 -6.00 17.32 31.36
C TYR A 67 -5.17 17.83 30.20
N VAL A 68 -5.09 17.07 29.10
CA VAL A 68 -4.42 17.52 27.88
C VAL A 68 -5.17 18.70 27.26
N ARG A 69 -6.50 18.56 27.05
CA ARG A 69 -7.35 19.59 26.42
C ARG A 69 -7.33 20.90 27.18
N HIS A 70 -7.35 20.83 28.51
CA HIS A 70 -7.37 22.02 29.36
C HIS A 70 -5.99 22.44 29.85
N LEU A 71 -4.92 21.80 29.36
CA LEU A 71 -3.53 22.07 29.74
C LEU A 71 -3.35 22.14 31.27
N LYS A 72 -3.80 21.08 31.95
CA LYS A 72 -3.72 20.90 33.40
C LYS A 72 -2.77 19.74 33.74
N GLY A 73 -2.40 19.63 35.01
CA GLY A 73 -1.43 18.61 35.47
C GLY A 73 -0.09 18.78 34.76
N SER A 74 0.54 17.68 34.39
CA SER A 74 1.85 17.66 33.74
C SER A 74 1.91 18.49 32.45
N PHE A 75 0.83 18.53 31.66
CA PHE A 75 0.77 19.33 30.43
C PHE A 75 0.76 20.83 30.73
N GLY A 76 0.07 21.26 31.78
CA GLY A 76 0.07 22.66 32.22
C GLY A 76 1.42 23.10 32.78
N GLU A 77 2.02 22.26 33.62
CA GLU A 77 3.35 22.48 34.18
C GLU A 77 4.41 22.61 33.08
N ALA A 78 4.36 21.73 32.07
CA ALA A 78 5.25 21.78 30.93
C ALA A 78 5.11 23.10 30.12
N MET A 79 3.88 23.58 29.90
CA MET A 79 3.68 24.86 29.22
C MET A 79 4.29 26.03 30.00
N VAL A 80 4.12 26.07 31.32
CA VAL A 80 4.74 27.12 32.17
C VAL A 80 6.27 27.06 32.08
N ALA A 81 6.85 25.86 32.09
CA ALA A 81 8.29 25.68 31.95
C ALA A 81 8.81 26.19 30.59
N HIS A 82 8.08 25.90 29.51
CA HIS A 82 8.44 26.37 28.17
C HIS A 82 8.25 27.88 27.99
N GLU A 83 7.22 28.48 28.57
CA GLU A 83 7.05 29.94 28.59
C GLU A 83 8.20 30.63 29.34
N ALA A 84 8.68 30.03 30.43
CA ALA A 84 9.85 30.56 31.15
C ALA A 84 11.12 30.47 30.29
N ARG A 85 11.23 29.46 29.42
CA ARG A 85 12.39 29.25 28.53
C ARG A 85 12.35 30.08 27.26
N PHE A 86 11.19 30.22 26.63
CA PHE A 86 11.02 30.80 25.29
C PHE A 86 10.28 32.15 25.28
N GLY A 87 9.73 32.58 26.43
CA GLY A 87 8.93 33.80 26.58
C GLY A 87 7.43 33.52 26.54
N LYS A 88 6.65 34.34 27.27
CA LYS A 88 5.19 34.22 27.36
C LYS A 88 4.46 34.51 26.05
N ASP A 89 5.00 35.43 25.25
CA ASP A 89 4.43 35.80 23.94
C ASP A 89 5.06 34.99 22.79
N SER A 90 5.61 33.81 23.09
CA SER A 90 6.28 32.97 22.10
C SER A 90 5.25 32.34 21.15
N GLU A 91 5.30 32.73 19.87
CA GLU A 91 4.48 32.14 18.81
C GLU A 91 4.62 30.60 18.76
N ARG A 92 5.81 30.08 19.08
CA ARG A 92 6.10 28.64 19.11
C ARG A 92 5.31 27.93 20.22
N VAL A 93 5.32 28.48 21.43
CA VAL A 93 4.55 27.92 22.56
C VAL A 93 3.04 27.99 22.26
N GLU A 94 2.59 29.06 21.62
CA GLU A 94 1.18 29.21 21.28
C GLU A 94 0.72 28.22 20.20
N LYS A 95 1.59 27.92 19.23
CA LYS A 95 1.37 26.81 18.28
C LYS A 95 1.26 25.47 19.01
N TRP A 96 2.11 25.20 19.99
CA TRP A 96 2.04 23.96 20.78
C TRP A 96 0.73 23.84 21.56
N ARG A 97 0.29 24.91 22.22
CA ARG A 97 -1.01 24.95 22.92
C ARG A 97 -2.16 24.64 21.97
N SER A 98 -2.18 25.32 20.82
CA SER A 98 -3.20 25.12 19.78
C SER A 98 -3.19 23.68 19.26
N ALA A 99 -2.02 23.10 19.00
CA ALA A 99 -1.88 21.74 18.50
C ALA A 99 -2.37 20.69 19.51
N LEU A 100 -2.03 20.84 20.80
CA LEU A 100 -2.53 19.97 21.88
C LEU A 100 -4.06 20.03 22.00
N ILE A 101 -4.66 21.23 21.93
CA ILE A 101 -6.11 21.38 21.99
C ILE A 101 -6.76 20.74 20.76
N GLN A 102 -6.26 21.04 19.56
CA GLN A 102 -6.80 20.48 18.31
C GLN A 102 -6.75 18.96 18.30
N VAL A 103 -5.62 18.35 18.66
CA VAL A 103 -5.50 16.88 18.66
C VAL A 103 -6.46 16.24 19.67
N THR A 104 -6.76 16.90 20.80
CA THR A 104 -7.73 16.38 21.78
C THR A 104 -9.18 16.44 21.32
N ASN A 105 -9.49 17.17 20.25
CA ASN A 105 -10.83 17.21 19.65
C ASN A 105 -11.04 16.11 18.62
N LEU A 106 -10.00 15.34 18.30
CA LEU A 106 -10.08 14.21 17.38
C LEU A 106 -10.55 12.94 18.10
N SER A 107 -11.17 12.04 17.35
CA SER A 107 -11.46 10.68 17.83
C SER A 107 -10.17 9.90 18.03
N GLY A 108 -9.98 9.31 19.19
CA GLY A 108 -8.79 8.53 19.54
C GLY A 108 -9.06 7.43 20.55
N TRP A 109 -7.99 6.91 21.13
CA TRP A 109 -8.04 5.82 22.10
C TRP A 109 -7.42 6.23 23.43
N CYS A 110 -8.01 5.78 24.53
CA CYS A 110 -7.46 5.98 25.88
C CYS A 110 -7.00 4.63 26.42
N PHE A 111 -5.78 4.59 26.93
CA PHE A 111 -5.24 3.47 27.68
C PHE A 111 -4.97 3.92 29.11
N ALA A 112 -5.42 3.14 30.09
CA ALA A 112 -5.13 3.37 31.49
C ALA A 112 -4.80 2.04 32.15
N ARG A 113 -3.82 2.01 33.06
CA ARG A 113 -3.53 0.82 33.87
C ARG A 113 -4.51 0.70 35.04
N GLY A 114 -4.92 -0.52 35.36
CA GLY A 114 -5.83 -0.78 36.48
C GLY A 114 -6.32 -2.22 36.52
N ARG A 115 -6.96 -2.60 37.65
CA ARG A 115 -7.45 -3.97 37.93
C ARG A 115 -8.51 -4.46 36.93
N TRP A 116 -9.13 -3.55 36.18
CA TRP A 116 -10.23 -3.81 35.26
C TRP A 116 -9.92 -3.34 33.82
N CYS A 117 -8.65 -3.14 33.52
CA CYS A 117 -8.21 -2.62 32.22
C CYS A 117 -7.81 -3.76 31.29
N GLU A 118 -7.99 -3.54 29.99
CA GLU A 118 -7.49 -4.43 28.94
C GLU A 118 -5.95 -4.51 28.98
N TYR A 119 -5.40 -5.64 28.56
CA TYR A 119 -3.95 -5.75 28.45
C TYR A 119 -3.45 -4.79 27.36
N GLU A 120 -2.26 -4.25 27.57
CA GLU A 120 -1.64 -3.32 26.61
C GLU A 120 -1.50 -3.93 25.21
N TYR A 121 -1.24 -5.24 25.10
CA TYR A 121 -1.17 -5.92 23.80
C TYR A 121 -2.53 -5.98 23.09
N GLU A 122 -3.64 -6.14 23.82
CA GLU A 122 -5.01 -6.17 23.25
C GLU A 122 -5.40 -4.78 22.77
N PHE A 123 -5.05 -3.75 23.55
CA PHE A 123 -5.20 -2.36 23.17
C PHE A 123 -4.46 -2.04 21.86
N ILE A 124 -3.17 -2.40 21.80
CA ILE A 124 -2.34 -2.20 20.61
C ILE A 124 -2.89 -2.99 19.43
N GLU A 125 -3.30 -4.25 19.61
CA GLU A 125 -3.86 -5.08 18.55
C GLU A 125 -5.10 -4.42 17.94
N ARG A 126 -6.02 -3.91 18.78
CA ARG A 126 -7.22 -3.20 18.32
C ARG A 126 -6.87 -1.97 17.47
N ILE A 127 -5.87 -1.20 17.88
CA ILE A 127 -5.41 -0.01 17.13
C ILE A 127 -4.80 -0.43 15.80
N VAL A 128 -3.89 -1.40 15.80
CA VAL A 128 -3.26 -1.93 14.59
C VAL A 128 -4.32 -2.43 13.61
N GLN A 129 -5.30 -3.20 14.08
CA GLN A 129 -6.41 -3.69 13.26
C GLN A 129 -7.25 -2.54 12.66
N HIS A 130 -7.50 -1.47 13.42
CA HIS A 130 -8.25 -0.31 12.93
C HIS A 130 -7.44 0.46 11.88
N VAL A 131 -6.19 0.82 12.18
CA VAL A 131 -5.33 1.59 11.28
C VAL A 131 -5.04 0.82 10.00
N THR A 132 -4.81 -0.49 10.08
CA THR A 132 -4.60 -1.35 8.90
C THR A 132 -5.79 -1.33 7.94
N LYS A 133 -7.02 -1.15 8.43
CA LYS A 133 -8.22 -1.01 7.57
C LYS A 133 -8.30 0.36 6.90
N LEU A 134 -7.69 1.38 7.49
CA LEU A 134 -7.67 2.75 6.97
C LEU A 134 -6.56 2.98 5.96
N VAL A 135 -5.45 2.26 6.07
CA VAL A 135 -4.37 2.29 5.06
C VAL A 135 -4.91 1.63 3.79
N PRO A 136 -5.07 2.37 2.68
CA PRO A 136 -5.57 1.75 1.47
C PRO A 136 -4.54 0.76 0.98
N ARG A 137 -4.99 -0.46 0.71
CA ARG A 137 -4.13 -1.46 0.12
C ARG A 137 -3.63 -0.96 -1.23
N TYR A 138 -2.46 -1.43 -1.60
CA TYR A 138 -1.87 -1.09 -2.88
C TYR A 138 -2.77 -1.57 -4.03
N ARG A 139 -2.61 -0.94 -5.20
CA ARG A 139 -3.37 -1.30 -6.39
C ARG A 139 -2.83 -2.60 -7.01
N ILE A 140 -3.76 -3.48 -7.40
CA ILE A 140 -3.47 -4.73 -8.12
C ILE A 140 -3.99 -4.61 -9.55
N PHE A 141 -3.12 -4.86 -10.53
CA PHE A 141 -3.51 -5.03 -11.92
C PHE A 141 -3.67 -6.52 -12.24
N VAL A 142 -4.76 -6.89 -12.92
CA VAL A 142 -5.02 -8.27 -13.33
C VAL A 142 -5.20 -8.30 -14.86
N SER A 143 -4.29 -8.97 -15.57
CA SER A 143 -4.39 -9.20 -17.03
C SER A 143 -4.75 -10.65 -17.29
N PHE A 144 -5.74 -10.88 -18.15
CA PHE A 144 -6.20 -12.22 -18.52
C PHE A 144 -6.80 -12.23 -19.93
N SER A 145 -6.99 -13.41 -20.51
CA SER A 145 -7.75 -13.56 -21.75
C SER A 145 -9.24 -13.75 -21.47
N GLY A 146 -10.06 -12.79 -21.89
CA GLY A 146 -11.52 -12.82 -21.76
C GLY A 146 -12.19 -14.07 -22.32
N LYS A 147 -11.55 -14.73 -23.30
CA LYS A 147 -12.05 -15.94 -23.98
C LYS A 147 -12.07 -17.18 -23.09
N ASP A 148 -11.16 -17.28 -22.12
CA ASP A 148 -10.95 -18.53 -21.39
C ASP A 148 -11.30 -18.45 -19.90
N THR A 149 -11.03 -17.30 -19.29
CA THR A 149 -10.92 -17.20 -17.82
C THR A 149 -11.83 -16.15 -17.21
N ARG A 150 -12.83 -15.65 -17.94
CA ARG A 150 -13.78 -14.62 -17.45
C ARG A 150 -14.46 -14.99 -16.13
N SER A 151 -14.82 -16.28 -15.95
CA SER A 151 -15.39 -16.78 -14.69
C SER A 151 -14.36 -16.74 -13.55
N PHE A 152 -13.23 -17.46 -13.71
CA PHE A 152 -12.16 -17.53 -12.71
C PHE A 152 -11.64 -16.14 -12.31
N THR A 153 -11.32 -15.29 -13.27
CA THR A 153 -10.78 -13.95 -13.02
C THR A 153 -11.83 -13.03 -12.38
N GLY A 154 -13.10 -13.21 -12.70
CA GLY A 154 -14.21 -12.53 -12.02
C GLY A 154 -14.26 -12.88 -10.52
N PHE A 155 -14.16 -14.16 -10.17
CA PHE A 155 -14.09 -14.61 -8.77
C PHE A 155 -12.84 -14.12 -8.07
N LEU A 156 -11.68 -14.15 -8.74
CA LEU A 156 -10.42 -13.63 -8.21
C LEU A 156 -10.54 -12.14 -7.87
N CYS A 157 -11.07 -11.32 -8.80
CA CYS A 157 -11.25 -9.90 -8.56
C CYS A 157 -12.24 -9.63 -7.41
N ASN A 158 -13.34 -10.37 -7.35
CA ASN A 158 -14.30 -10.24 -6.26
C ASN A 158 -13.63 -10.55 -4.91
N ALA A 159 -12.81 -11.60 -4.83
CA ALA A 159 -12.10 -11.96 -3.60
C ALA A 159 -11.05 -10.91 -3.18
N LEU A 160 -10.30 -10.37 -4.14
CA LEU A 160 -9.35 -9.26 -3.91
C LEU A 160 -10.07 -7.99 -3.44
N SER A 161 -11.18 -7.64 -4.07
CA SER A 161 -12.00 -6.47 -3.71
C SER A 161 -12.61 -6.61 -2.32
N ARG A 162 -13.15 -7.79 -1.97
CA ARG A 162 -13.63 -8.10 -0.61
C ARG A 162 -12.53 -8.02 0.45
N SER A 163 -11.28 -8.20 0.03
CA SER A 163 -10.11 -8.05 0.88
C SER A 163 -9.57 -6.61 0.93
N GLY A 164 -10.28 -5.64 0.32
CA GLY A 164 -9.94 -4.22 0.36
C GLY A 164 -8.88 -3.76 -0.66
N TYR A 165 -8.52 -4.60 -1.64
CA TYR A 165 -7.61 -4.18 -2.72
C TYR A 165 -8.33 -3.38 -3.79
N ASN A 166 -7.70 -2.28 -4.22
CA ASN A 166 -8.09 -1.60 -5.44
C ASN A 166 -7.61 -2.42 -6.64
N THR A 167 -8.53 -3.15 -7.28
CA THR A 167 -8.20 -4.10 -8.35
C THR A 167 -8.69 -3.55 -9.68
N PHE A 168 -7.82 -3.54 -10.69
CA PHE A 168 -8.19 -3.25 -12.08
C PHE A 168 -7.99 -4.50 -12.92
N ILE A 169 -8.98 -4.80 -13.77
CA ILE A 169 -8.96 -5.98 -14.62
C ILE A 169 -8.89 -5.55 -16.10
N SER A 170 -8.04 -6.21 -16.89
CA SER A 170 -8.05 -6.14 -18.35
C SER A 170 -8.26 -7.53 -18.96
N ASP A 171 -9.27 -7.68 -19.82
CA ASP A 171 -9.62 -8.93 -20.50
C ASP A 171 -8.92 -9.12 -21.86
N GLY A 172 -8.03 -8.17 -22.21
CA GLY A 172 -7.28 -8.22 -23.45
C GLY A 172 -8.10 -7.96 -24.71
N GLU A 173 -9.35 -7.48 -24.61
CA GLU A 173 -10.17 -7.16 -25.78
C GLU A 173 -9.83 -5.77 -26.35
N GLN A 174 -9.46 -4.79 -25.51
CA GLN A 174 -9.02 -3.46 -25.94
C GLN A 174 -7.94 -2.88 -25.01
N SER A 175 -6.76 -2.56 -25.56
CA SER A 175 -5.75 -1.77 -24.86
C SER A 175 -6.11 -0.29 -24.97
N SER A 176 -6.21 0.40 -23.84
CA SER A 176 -6.47 1.85 -23.79
C SER A 176 -5.30 2.56 -23.08
N GLN A 177 -5.10 3.86 -23.34
CA GLN A 177 -4.14 4.67 -22.57
C GLN A 177 -4.41 4.62 -21.06
N SER A 178 -5.67 4.39 -20.66
CA SER A 178 -6.04 4.23 -19.26
C SER A 178 -5.41 2.98 -18.62
N THR A 179 -5.25 1.89 -19.37
CA THR A 179 -4.62 0.64 -18.90
C THR A 179 -3.14 0.85 -18.57
N VAL A 180 -2.41 1.61 -19.39
CA VAL A 180 -0.99 1.92 -19.17
C VAL A 180 -0.77 2.65 -17.84
N GLY A 181 -1.54 3.72 -17.59
CA GLY A 181 -1.45 4.48 -16.35
C GLY A 181 -1.84 3.67 -15.11
N VAL A 182 -2.66 2.64 -15.27
CA VAL A 182 -3.03 1.71 -14.20
C VAL A 182 -1.90 0.73 -13.90
N ILE A 183 -1.30 0.09 -14.92
CA ILE A 183 -0.17 -0.84 -14.76
C ILE A 183 0.96 -0.14 -14.00
N GLU A 184 1.29 1.08 -14.45
CA GLU A 184 2.37 1.89 -13.88
C GLU A 184 2.17 2.33 -12.43
N LYS A 185 0.92 2.38 -11.95
CA LYS A 185 0.55 2.76 -10.57
C LYS A 185 0.26 1.55 -9.68
N SER A 186 0.30 0.34 -10.23
CA SER A 186 0.01 -0.88 -9.49
C SER A 186 1.28 -1.40 -8.82
N ARG A 187 1.19 -1.86 -7.56
CA ARG A 187 2.34 -2.45 -6.85
C ARG A 187 2.52 -3.93 -7.19
N LEU A 188 1.42 -4.60 -7.54
CA LEU A 188 1.38 -6.00 -7.96
C LEU A 188 0.61 -6.12 -9.28
N SER A 189 1.18 -6.86 -10.23
CA SER A 189 0.53 -7.30 -11.46
C SER A 189 0.35 -8.81 -11.43
N ILE A 190 -0.89 -9.28 -11.47
CA ILE A 190 -1.26 -10.69 -11.58
C ILE A 190 -1.59 -10.98 -13.05
N ILE A 191 -0.86 -11.91 -13.65
CA ILE A 191 -1.05 -12.27 -15.07
C ILE A 191 -1.61 -13.69 -15.15
N VAL A 192 -2.84 -13.83 -15.62
CA VAL A 192 -3.53 -15.12 -15.75
C VAL A 192 -3.32 -15.67 -17.16
N PHE A 193 -2.31 -16.51 -17.29
CA PHE A 193 -1.99 -17.22 -18.52
C PHE A 193 -2.96 -18.38 -18.72
N SER A 194 -3.75 -18.30 -19.77
CA SER A 194 -4.67 -19.33 -20.25
C SER A 194 -4.29 -19.79 -21.66
N GLU A 195 -5.05 -20.70 -22.25
CA GLU A 195 -4.76 -21.27 -23.57
C GLU A 195 -4.69 -20.22 -24.69
N ASN A 196 -5.59 -19.23 -24.68
CA ASN A 196 -5.72 -18.18 -25.68
C ASN A 196 -5.14 -16.82 -25.25
N TYR A 197 -4.33 -16.77 -24.19
CA TYR A 197 -3.70 -15.50 -23.76
C TYR A 197 -2.81 -14.90 -24.85
N ALA A 198 -1.92 -15.71 -25.42
CA ALA A 198 -1.00 -15.26 -26.47
C ALA A 198 -1.68 -14.94 -27.82
N ARG A 199 -2.96 -15.29 -28.01
CA ARG A 199 -3.71 -14.91 -29.22
C ARG A 199 -4.16 -13.45 -29.20
N SER A 200 -4.18 -12.79 -28.04
CA SER A 200 -4.51 -11.36 -27.94
C SER A 200 -3.25 -10.49 -28.02
N PRO A 201 -3.09 -9.65 -29.06
CA PRO A 201 -2.03 -8.64 -29.11
C PRO A 201 -2.05 -7.71 -27.90
N SER A 202 -3.25 -7.33 -27.42
CA SER A 202 -3.42 -6.44 -26.27
C SER A 202 -2.88 -7.09 -24.99
N CYS A 203 -3.17 -8.39 -24.75
CA CYS A 203 -2.59 -9.12 -23.61
C CYS A 203 -1.05 -9.12 -23.66
N LEU A 204 -0.47 -9.34 -24.84
CA LEU A 204 0.98 -9.38 -25.01
C LEU A 204 1.64 -7.99 -24.83
N ASP A 205 0.97 -6.93 -25.29
CA ASP A 205 1.43 -5.56 -25.09
C ASP A 205 1.34 -5.13 -23.62
N GLU A 206 0.28 -5.55 -22.91
CA GLU A 206 0.17 -5.37 -21.46
C GLU A 206 1.29 -6.09 -20.71
N LEU A 207 1.58 -7.34 -21.10
CA LEU A 207 2.68 -8.11 -20.51
C LEU A 207 4.03 -7.39 -20.67
N LEU A 208 4.31 -6.83 -21.85
CA LEU A 208 5.52 -6.03 -22.06
C LEU A 208 5.59 -4.85 -21.08
N ARG A 209 4.50 -4.08 -20.95
CA ARG A 209 4.45 -2.94 -20.04
C ARG A 209 4.59 -3.34 -18.58
N VAL A 210 4.04 -4.49 -18.19
CA VAL A 210 4.19 -5.05 -16.83
C VAL A 210 5.66 -5.40 -16.56
N LEU A 211 6.35 -6.05 -17.50
CA LEU A 211 7.76 -6.39 -17.34
C LEU A 211 8.66 -5.14 -17.32
N GLU A 212 8.36 -4.13 -18.14
CA GLU A 212 9.03 -2.82 -18.07
C GLU A 212 8.87 -2.19 -16.67
N CYS A 213 7.68 -2.24 -16.08
CA CYS A 213 7.43 -1.73 -14.73
C CYS A 213 8.08 -2.58 -13.63
N MET A 214 8.19 -3.89 -13.84
CA MET A 214 8.91 -4.79 -12.94
C MET A 214 10.37 -4.37 -12.81
N GLU A 215 11.03 -4.11 -13.93
CA GLU A 215 12.44 -3.71 -13.97
C GLU A 215 12.66 -2.26 -13.49
N MET A 216 11.84 -1.32 -13.98
CA MET A 216 12.08 0.11 -13.76
C MET A 216 11.47 0.66 -12.46
N LYS A 217 10.44 0.01 -11.92
CA LYS A 217 9.66 0.50 -10.77
C LYS A 217 9.58 -0.51 -9.62
N ASN A 218 10.32 -1.62 -9.68
CA ASN A 218 10.26 -2.72 -8.72
C ASN A 218 8.83 -3.24 -8.50
N GLN A 219 7.99 -3.20 -9.54
CA GLN A 219 6.65 -3.76 -9.48
C GLN A 219 6.72 -5.28 -9.33
N LEU A 220 5.90 -5.84 -8.43
CA LEU A 220 5.82 -7.30 -8.28
C LEU A 220 4.98 -7.91 -9.40
N VAL A 221 5.43 -9.03 -9.94
CA VAL A 221 4.72 -9.78 -10.99
C VAL A 221 4.43 -11.19 -10.50
N CYS A 222 3.16 -11.58 -10.55
CA CYS A 222 2.68 -12.89 -10.14
C CYS A 222 2.04 -13.60 -11.35
N PRO A 223 2.76 -14.51 -12.02
CA PRO A 223 2.18 -15.30 -13.08
C PRO A 223 1.33 -16.44 -12.51
N ILE A 224 0.10 -16.55 -13.01
CA ILE A 224 -0.81 -17.67 -12.78
C ILE A 224 -0.93 -18.46 -14.07
N PHE A 225 -0.55 -19.73 -14.03
CA PHE A 225 -0.67 -20.66 -15.15
C PHE A 225 -1.97 -21.45 -14.99
N TYR A 226 -3.05 -20.94 -15.59
CA TYR A 226 -4.39 -21.51 -15.50
C TYR A 226 -4.60 -22.54 -16.61
N LYS A 227 -4.62 -23.83 -16.22
CA LYS A 227 -4.78 -24.99 -17.12
C LYS A 227 -3.75 -25.06 -18.27
N VAL A 228 -2.63 -24.35 -18.14
CA VAL A 228 -1.50 -24.36 -19.07
C VAL A 228 -0.21 -24.71 -18.33
N LEU A 229 0.79 -25.21 -19.06
CA LEU A 229 2.11 -25.48 -18.49
C LEU A 229 3.03 -24.26 -18.64
N PRO A 230 3.79 -23.86 -17.61
CA PRO A 230 4.83 -22.84 -17.75
C PRO A 230 5.81 -23.14 -18.89
N SER A 231 6.09 -24.43 -19.16
CA SER A 231 6.95 -24.86 -20.26
C SER A 231 6.41 -24.52 -21.64
N ASP A 232 5.09 -24.45 -21.80
CA ASP A 232 4.44 -24.13 -23.07
C ASP A 232 4.61 -22.64 -23.37
N LEU A 233 4.63 -21.79 -22.34
CA LEU A 233 4.97 -20.37 -22.46
C LEU A 233 6.47 -20.17 -22.70
N ARG A 234 7.32 -20.85 -21.92
CA ARG A 234 8.78 -20.69 -21.96
C ARG A 234 9.36 -21.05 -23.33
N HIS A 235 8.85 -22.12 -23.94
CA HIS A 235 9.35 -22.62 -25.22
C HIS A 235 8.38 -22.36 -26.38
N GLN A 236 7.32 -21.56 -26.14
CA GLN A 236 6.26 -21.25 -27.10
C GLN A 236 5.77 -22.50 -27.86
N ARG A 237 5.27 -23.48 -27.10
CA ARG A 237 4.72 -24.75 -27.63
C ARG A 237 3.19 -24.68 -27.65
N ARG A 238 2.57 -25.58 -28.44
CA ARG A 238 1.10 -25.71 -28.52
C ARG A 238 0.44 -24.37 -28.87
N SER A 239 -0.63 -23.98 -28.16
CA SER A 239 -1.38 -22.76 -28.41
C SER A 239 -0.52 -21.49 -28.41
N TYR A 240 0.54 -21.44 -27.58
CA TYR A 240 1.46 -20.30 -27.56
C TYR A 240 2.36 -20.25 -28.80
N GLY A 241 2.80 -21.41 -29.30
CA GLY A 241 3.56 -21.50 -30.54
C GLY A 241 2.73 -21.13 -31.76
N GLU A 242 1.52 -21.69 -31.84
CA GLU A 242 0.53 -21.36 -32.88
C GLU A 242 0.23 -19.86 -32.90
N ALA A 243 -0.03 -19.26 -31.74
CA ALA A 243 -0.32 -17.82 -31.65
C ALA A 243 0.86 -16.95 -32.13
N MET A 244 2.11 -17.31 -31.81
CA MET A 244 3.26 -16.54 -32.29
C MET A 244 3.42 -16.63 -33.82
N ILE A 245 3.17 -17.81 -34.40
CA ILE A 245 3.18 -18.00 -35.87
C ILE A 245 2.06 -17.18 -36.52
N GLU A 246 0.86 -17.18 -35.94
CA GLU A 246 -0.26 -16.34 -36.42
C GLU A 246 0.14 -14.85 -36.44
N HIS A 247 0.76 -14.35 -35.37
CA HIS A 247 1.24 -12.96 -35.32
C HIS A 247 2.38 -12.67 -36.31
N GLU A 248 3.31 -13.60 -36.49
CA GLU A 248 4.37 -13.51 -37.51
C GLU A 248 3.80 -13.45 -38.93
N ASN A 249 2.76 -14.23 -39.23
CA ASN A 249 2.09 -14.19 -40.54
C ASN A 249 1.41 -12.84 -40.80
N VAL A 250 0.85 -12.20 -39.77
CA VAL A 250 0.16 -10.91 -39.88
C VAL A 250 1.14 -9.73 -39.89
N MET A 251 2.23 -9.80 -39.12
CA MET A 251 3.16 -8.68 -38.90
C MET A 251 4.49 -8.81 -39.65
N GLY A 252 4.73 -9.96 -40.29
CA GLY A 252 6.00 -10.34 -40.93
C GLY A 252 6.91 -11.16 -40.01
N GLU A 253 7.57 -12.17 -40.59
CA GLU A 253 8.44 -13.14 -39.88
C GLU A 253 9.58 -12.50 -39.07
N ASN A 254 10.01 -11.29 -39.44
CA ASN A 254 11.09 -10.55 -38.76
C ASN A 254 10.59 -9.42 -37.84
N SER A 255 9.29 -9.41 -37.50
CA SER A 255 8.70 -8.39 -36.64
C SER A 255 9.40 -8.31 -35.29
N GLU A 256 10.00 -7.15 -35.02
CA GLU A 256 10.64 -6.85 -33.73
C GLU A 256 9.63 -6.93 -32.58
N LYS A 257 8.36 -6.63 -32.86
CA LYS A 257 7.28 -6.73 -31.87
C LYS A 257 7.05 -8.17 -31.42
N VAL A 258 6.99 -9.12 -32.36
CA VAL A 258 6.80 -10.54 -32.02
C VAL A 258 8.02 -11.11 -31.29
N LYS A 259 9.23 -10.68 -31.67
CA LYS A 259 10.46 -11.03 -30.94
C LYS A 259 10.41 -10.58 -29.47
N LYS A 260 9.95 -9.35 -29.22
CA LYS A 260 9.73 -8.84 -27.85
C LYS A 260 8.68 -9.66 -27.09
N TRP A 261 7.56 -10.00 -27.72
CA TRP A 261 6.54 -10.86 -27.09
C TRP A 261 7.07 -12.25 -26.74
N ARG A 262 7.85 -12.89 -27.63
CA ARG A 262 8.50 -14.18 -27.35
C ARG A 262 9.44 -14.07 -26.15
N SER A 263 10.26 -13.02 -26.09
CA SER A 263 11.16 -12.77 -24.96
C SER A 263 10.39 -12.55 -23.65
N ALA A 264 9.30 -11.78 -23.68
CA ALA A 264 8.45 -11.54 -22.52
C ALA A 264 7.81 -12.82 -21.98
N LEU A 265 7.26 -13.67 -22.87
CA LEU A 265 6.70 -14.97 -22.50
C LEU A 265 7.77 -15.91 -21.91
N PHE A 266 8.98 -15.90 -22.47
CA PHE A 266 10.10 -16.64 -21.90
C PHE A 266 10.45 -16.12 -20.50
N HIS A 267 10.61 -14.81 -20.32
CA HIS A 267 11.00 -14.21 -19.05
C HIS A 267 9.97 -14.49 -17.96
N VAL A 268 8.69 -14.20 -18.22
CA VAL A 268 7.61 -14.36 -17.22
C VAL A 268 7.40 -15.84 -16.83
N ALA A 269 7.62 -16.78 -17.75
CA ALA A 269 7.52 -18.22 -17.48
C ALA A 269 8.68 -18.77 -16.62
N ASN A 270 9.73 -17.97 -16.38
CA ASN A 270 10.81 -18.29 -15.46
C ASN A 270 10.64 -17.63 -14.08
N LEU A 271 9.66 -16.75 -13.91
CA LEU A 271 9.32 -16.20 -12.61
C LEU A 271 8.61 -17.25 -11.73
N LYS A 272 8.74 -17.09 -10.41
CA LYS A 272 7.98 -17.90 -9.46
C LYS A 272 6.50 -17.55 -9.59
N GLY A 273 5.70 -18.54 -9.98
CA GLY A 273 4.26 -18.38 -10.21
C GLY A 273 3.43 -19.50 -9.61
N TRP A 274 2.13 -19.43 -9.85
CA TRP A 274 1.14 -20.38 -9.35
C TRP A 274 0.56 -21.19 -10.49
N CYS A 275 0.52 -22.52 -10.36
CA CYS A 275 -0.04 -23.40 -11.38
C CYS A 275 -1.38 -23.97 -10.91
N MET A 276 -2.42 -23.78 -11.70
CA MET A 276 -3.74 -24.38 -11.46
C MET A 276 -4.05 -25.39 -12.55
N LYS A 277 -3.83 -26.67 -12.26
CA LYS A 277 -4.13 -27.78 -13.19
C LYS A 277 -5.44 -28.47 -12.85
N THR A 278 -5.65 -28.77 -11.57
CA THR A 278 -6.80 -29.50 -11.02
C THR A 278 -7.15 -28.94 -9.64
N GLY A 279 -8.31 -29.31 -9.09
CA GLY A 279 -8.80 -28.87 -7.78
C GLY A 279 -9.84 -27.76 -7.87
N TYR A 280 -10.24 -27.24 -6.71
CA TYR A 280 -11.27 -26.22 -6.61
C TYR A 280 -10.71 -24.81 -6.81
N GLU A 281 -11.37 -24.03 -7.68
CA GLU A 281 -10.91 -22.67 -8.01
C GLU A 281 -10.92 -21.75 -6.79
N TYR A 282 -11.90 -21.90 -5.89
CA TYR A 282 -12.02 -21.05 -4.70
C TYR A 282 -10.82 -21.20 -3.76
N GLU A 283 -10.35 -22.42 -3.50
CA GLU A 283 -9.18 -22.67 -2.63
C GLU A 283 -7.90 -22.07 -3.25
N PHE A 284 -7.80 -22.12 -4.57
CA PHE A 284 -6.67 -21.53 -5.29
C PHE A 284 -6.70 -20.00 -5.22
N ILE A 285 -7.89 -19.40 -5.39
CA ILE A 285 -8.10 -17.95 -5.26
C ILE A 285 -7.78 -17.49 -3.83
N GLU A 286 -8.21 -18.20 -2.81
CA GLU A 286 -7.92 -17.87 -1.40
C GLU A 286 -6.40 -17.80 -1.15
N LYS A 287 -5.63 -18.76 -1.68
CA LYS A 287 -4.16 -18.76 -1.59
C LYS A 287 -3.52 -17.55 -2.29
N ILE A 288 -4.06 -17.13 -3.43
CA ILE A 288 -3.58 -15.93 -4.14
C ILE A 288 -3.85 -14.67 -3.32
N VAL A 289 -5.05 -14.54 -2.74
CA VAL A 289 -5.43 -13.40 -1.89
C VAL A 289 -4.57 -13.34 -0.63
N GLU A 290 -4.31 -14.50 0.00
CA GLU A 290 -3.43 -14.60 1.15
C GLU A 290 -2.00 -14.19 0.80
N MET A 291 -1.48 -14.62 -0.37
CA MET A 291 -0.18 -14.18 -0.86
C MET A 291 -0.13 -12.66 -1.06
N ALA A 292 -1.16 -12.06 -1.66
CA ALA A 292 -1.24 -10.62 -1.83
C ALA A 292 -1.18 -9.88 -0.48
N SER A 293 -1.77 -10.44 0.59
CA SER A 293 -1.73 -9.82 1.93
C SER A 293 -0.36 -9.80 2.61
N LYS A 294 0.61 -10.56 2.09
CA LYS A 294 1.97 -10.66 2.65
C LYS A 294 2.99 -9.76 1.93
N ILE A 295 2.53 -8.91 1.01
CA ILE A 295 3.34 -7.97 0.19
C ILE A 295 3.32 -6.56 0.79
#